data_AF-A0A1E1V895-F1
#
_entry.id   AF-A0A1E1V895-F1
#
_cell.length_a   1.000
_cell.length_b   1.000
_cell.length_c   1.000
_cell.angle_alpha   90.00
_cell.angle_beta   90.00
_cell.angle_gamma   90.00
#
_symmetry.space_group_name_H-M   'P 1'
#
loop_
_entity.id
_entity.type
_entity.pdbx_description
1 polymer ?
#
loop_
_entity_poly.entity_id
_entity_poly.type
_entity_poly.pdbx_seq_one_letter_code
_entity_poly.pdbx_strand_id
1 'polypeptide(L)'
;MSRSAGNCAVIGEARDHLLRMEPDSGTTNVRNTASAHWKRRLGVENRCLVPFTAFSEFNREAGGNVWFALDEDRPLAFFAGIWAPQWTSVRKVRAGEETIDVFAFLTTEPNAEVEPIHPKAMPVILTNPVDLELWMSSPWEIAKGLQRPLPDGSLQIVSRGQKKDPPELRAEPMQAALF
;
A
#
# COMPACT_ATOMS: atom_id res chain seq x y z
N MET A 1 -44.80 20.92 27.67
CA MET A 1 -43.87 20.96 26.51
C MET A 1 -42.55 20.32 26.92
N SER A 2 -42.32 19.03 26.63
CA SER A 2 -41.00 18.36 26.81
C SER A 2 -40.99 16.95 26.20
N ARG A 3 -41.21 16.81 24.88
CA ARG A 3 -41.10 15.50 24.19
C ARG A 3 -40.29 15.53 22.88
N SER A 4 -39.67 16.65 22.54
CA SER A 4 -38.99 16.82 21.23
C SER A 4 -37.48 16.54 21.27
N ALA A 5 -36.80 16.77 22.39
CA ALA A 5 -35.34 16.59 22.47
C ALA A 5 -34.91 15.11 22.54
N GLY A 6 -35.66 14.26 23.25
CA GLY A 6 -35.30 12.85 23.44
C GLY A 6 -35.37 11.99 22.18
N ASN A 7 -36.29 12.29 21.26
CA ASN A 7 -36.44 11.50 20.04
C ASN A 7 -35.34 11.81 18.99
N CYS A 8 -34.82 13.03 18.98
CA CYS A 8 -33.75 13.45 18.07
C CYS A 8 -32.39 12.83 18.47
N ALA A 9 -32.11 12.74 19.77
CA ALA A 9 -30.90 12.10 20.29
C ALA A 9 -30.85 10.60 19.96
N VAL A 10 -31.95 9.87 20.17
CA VAL A 10 -32.04 8.42 19.88
C VAL A 10 -31.88 8.12 18.38
N ILE A 11 -32.43 8.96 17.49
CA ILE A 11 -32.24 8.82 16.03
C ILE A 11 -30.79 9.08 15.64
N GLY A 12 -30.11 10.05 16.30
CA GLY A 12 -28.70 10.33 16.11
C GLY A 12 -27.81 9.15 16.51
N GLU A 13 -28.03 8.58 17.69
CA GLU A 13 -27.30 7.43 18.18
C GLU A 13 -27.47 6.19 17.30
N ALA A 14 -28.71 5.92 16.84
CA ALA A 14 -28.99 4.81 15.94
C ALA A 14 -28.30 4.99 14.57
N ARG A 15 -28.30 6.22 14.02
CA ARG A 15 -27.59 6.53 12.77
C ARG A 15 -26.08 6.36 12.93
N ASP A 16 -25.51 6.87 14.00
CA ASP A 16 -24.06 6.81 14.24
C ASP A 16 -23.61 5.36 14.48
N HIS A 17 -24.45 4.54 15.11
CA HIS A 17 -24.24 3.10 15.22
C HIS A 17 -24.25 2.41 13.83
N LEU A 18 -25.25 2.71 12.99
CA LEU A 18 -25.31 2.16 11.63
C LEU A 18 -24.07 2.51 10.82
N LEU A 19 -23.65 3.78 10.84
CA LEU A 19 -22.44 4.24 10.13
C LEU A 19 -21.15 3.57 10.66
N ARG A 20 -21.05 3.33 11.97
CA ARG A 20 -19.91 2.62 12.56
C ARG A 20 -19.85 1.15 12.11
N MET A 21 -21.01 0.54 11.90
CA MET A 21 -21.13 -0.85 11.48
C MET A 21 -21.06 -1.03 9.95
N GLU A 22 -21.00 0.05 9.17
CA GLU A 22 -20.81 -0.03 7.72
C GLU A 22 -19.43 -0.66 7.40
N PRO A 23 -19.38 -1.68 6.54
CA PRO A 23 -18.11 -2.32 6.20
C PRO A 23 -17.17 -1.38 5.42
N ASP A 24 -15.93 -1.25 5.90
CA ASP A 24 -14.84 -0.57 5.23
C ASP A 24 -13.80 -1.58 4.73
N SER A 25 -13.76 -1.81 3.41
CA SER A 25 -12.77 -2.71 2.81
C SER A 25 -11.34 -2.17 2.91
N GLY A 26 -11.19 -0.89 3.25
CA GLY A 26 -9.92 -0.16 3.32
C GLY A 26 -9.43 0.31 1.95
N THR A 27 -8.53 1.29 1.99
CA THR A 27 -7.84 1.79 0.78
C THR A 27 -6.38 1.35 0.83
N THR A 28 -5.94 0.60 -0.18
CA THR A 28 -4.53 0.14 -0.27
C THR A 28 -3.61 1.17 -0.91
N ASN A 29 -4.14 1.99 -1.83
CA ASN A 29 -3.37 2.86 -2.71
C ASN A 29 -3.74 4.33 -2.53
N VAL A 30 -2.77 5.18 -2.17
CA VAL A 30 -2.97 6.61 -1.93
C VAL A 30 -2.42 7.42 -3.10
N ARG A 31 -3.30 7.85 -4.01
CA ARG A 31 -2.92 8.69 -5.15
C ARG A 31 -3.03 10.18 -4.85
N ASN A 32 -4.21 10.64 -4.42
CA ASN A 32 -4.48 12.05 -4.18
C ASN A 32 -4.16 12.44 -2.73
N THR A 33 -2.90 12.76 -2.46
CA THR A 33 -2.41 13.22 -1.15
C THR A 33 -2.88 14.62 -0.78
N ALA A 34 -3.49 15.37 -1.72
CA ALA A 34 -4.08 16.68 -1.44
C ALA A 34 -5.49 16.60 -0.81
N SER A 35 -6.11 15.40 -0.77
CA SER A 35 -7.46 15.23 -0.21
C SER A 35 -7.47 15.47 1.31
N ALA A 36 -8.59 16.00 1.84
CA ALA A 36 -8.76 16.19 3.28
C ALA A 36 -8.78 14.86 4.06
N HIS A 37 -9.12 13.75 3.39
CA HIS A 37 -9.01 12.43 3.98
C HIS A 37 -7.55 12.08 4.28
N TRP A 38 -6.65 12.24 3.30
CA TRP A 38 -5.25 11.83 3.42
C TRP A 38 -4.36 12.85 4.15
N LYS A 39 -4.59 14.16 4.00
CA LYS A 39 -3.77 15.21 4.63
C LYS A 39 -3.49 14.98 6.12
N ARG A 40 -4.47 14.45 6.86
CA ARG A 40 -4.37 14.15 8.30
C ARG A 40 -3.49 12.94 8.66
N ARG A 41 -2.97 12.22 7.65
CA ARG A 41 -2.18 10.98 7.77
C ARG A 41 -0.82 11.07 7.07
N LEU A 42 -0.37 12.27 6.72
CA LEU A 42 0.90 12.50 6.01
C LEU A 42 2.05 12.93 6.94
N GLY A 43 1.74 13.12 8.23
CA GLY A 43 2.73 13.38 9.28
C GLY A 43 3.75 12.25 9.41
N VAL A 44 4.90 12.56 10.00
CA VAL A 44 6.02 11.61 10.18
C VAL A 44 5.59 10.41 11.02
N GLU A 45 4.77 10.64 12.04
CA GLU A 45 4.19 9.62 12.92
C GLU A 45 3.34 8.57 12.19
N ASN A 46 2.85 8.91 11.00
CA ASN A 46 2.05 8.01 10.16
C ASN A 46 2.86 7.42 9.00
N ARG A 47 4.19 7.53 8.95
CA ARG A 47 5.01 6.92 7.90
C ARG A 47 5.41 5.49 8.23
N CYS A 48 5.46 4.65 7.22
CA CYS A 48 6.04 3.32 7.30
C CYS A 48 6.75 2.97 5.98
N LEU A 49 7.63 1.97 6.04
CA LEU A 49 8.24 1.34 4.88
C LEU A 49 7.57 -0.01 4.66
N VAL A 50 7.03 -0.25 3.46
CA VAL A 50 6.36 -1.51 3.13
C VAL A 50 7.32 -2.37 2.30
N PRO A 51 7.97 -3.38 2.90
CA PRO A 51 8.98 -4.18 2.20
C PRO A 51 8.35 -5.03 1.09
N PHE A 52 9.04 -5.11 -0.05
CA PHE A 52 8.70 -6.03 -1.12
C PHE A 52 9.97 -6.46 -1.88
N THR A 53 9.89 -7.58 -2.56
CA THR A 53 10.93 -8.09 -3.48
C THR A 53 10.43 -8.15 -4.92
N ALA A 54 9.12 -8.35 -5.11
CA ALA A 54 8.41 -8.20 -6.38
C ALA A 54 6.96 -7.73 -6.13
N PHE A 55 6.35 -7.09 -7.13
CA PHE A 55 4.94 -6.71 -7.10
C PHE A 55 4.26 -7.04 -8.42
N SER A 56 2.93 -7.15 -8.43
CA SER A 56 2.20 -7.51 -9.65
C SER A 56 1.16 -6.49 -10.04
N GLU A 57 1.00 -6.28 -11.34
CA GLU A 57 -0.17 -5.65 -11.92
C GLU A 57 -0.99 -6.67 -12.73
N PHE A 58 -2.31 -6.56 -12.68
CA PHE A 58 -3.18 -7.46 -13.45
C PHE A 58 -3.51 -6.86 -14.81
N ASN A 59 -3.18 -7.58 -15.87
CA ASN A 59 -3.59 -7.26 -17.23
C ASN A 59 -3.97 -8.53 -17.99
N ARG A 60 -5.25 -8.62 -18.38
CA ARG A 60 -5.81 -9.81 -19.05
C ARG A 60 -5.17 -10.07 -20.41
N GLU A 61 -4.85 -9.04 -21.16
CA GLU A 61 -4.22 -9.14 -22.49
C GLU A 61 -2.74 -9.52 -22.39
N ALA A 62 -2.09 -9.16 -21.29
CA ALA A 62 -0.70 -9.48 -21.00
C ALA A 62 -0.48 -10.83 -20.30
N GLY A 63 -1.53 -11.65 -20.15
CA GLY A 63 -1.45 -13.00 -19.58
C GLY A 63 -1.88 -13.12 -18.11
N GLY A 64 -2.55 -12.11 -17.54
CA GLY A 64 -3.01 -12.11 -16.15
C GLY A 64 -2.12 -11.25 -15.25
N ASN A 65 -1.69 -11.78 -14.11
CA ASN A 65 -0.73 -11.07 -13.25
C ASN A 65 0.63 -10.98 -13.95
N VAL A 66 1.16 -9.78 -14.06
CA VAL A 66 2.51 -9.50 -14.54
C VAL A 66 3.33 -9.03 -13.35
N TRP A 67 4.39 -9.77 -13.03
CA TRP A 67 5.25 -9.51 -11.87
C TRP A 67 6.47 -8.68 -12.27
N PHE A 68 6.72 -7.63 -11.50
CA PHE A 68 7.84 -6.71 -11.63
C PHE A 68 8.76 -6.82 -10.43
N ALA A 69 10.07 -6.75 -10.68
CA ALA A 69 11.11 -6.61 -9.68
C ALA A 69 12.17 -5.61 -10.17
N LEU A 70 13.10 -5.20 -9.29
CA LEU A 70 14.23 -4.36 -9.68
C LEU A 70 15.16 -5.09 -10.65
N ASP A 71 15.42 -6.37 -10.39
CA ASP A 71 16.16 -7.30 -11.23
C ASP A 71 15.79 -8.75 -10.86
N GLU A 72 16.44 -9.71 -11.53
CA GLU A 72 16.21 -11.14 -11.29
C GLU A 72 16.64 -11.63 -9.89
N ASP A 73 17.55 -10.94 -9.20
CA ASP A 73 18.00 -11.29 -7.84
C ASP A 73 17.01 -10.81 -6.75
N ARG A 74 15.94 -10.10 -7.15
CA ARG A 74 14.82 -9.66 -6.30
C ARG A 74 15.28 -8.92 -5.03
N PRO A 75 16.16 -7.90 -5.14
CA PRO A 75 16.65 -7.17 -3.99
C PRO A 75 15.50 -6.50 -3.24
N LEU A 76 15.67 -6.36 -1.92
CA LEU A 76 14.68 -5.73 -1.07
C LEU A 76 14.51 -4.24 -1.45
N ALA A 77 13.27 -3.85 -1.68
CA ALA A 77 12.85 -2.47 -1.87
C ALA A 77 11.62 -2.18 -0.99
N PHE A 78 11.20 -0.91 -0.96
CA PHE A 78 10.09 -0.48 -0.11
C PHE A 78 9.10 0.38 -0.87
N PHE A 79 7.80 0.18 -0.64
CA PHE A 79 6.83 1.20 -0.99
C PHE A 79 6.80 2.30 0.06
N ALA A 80 6.60 3.55 -0.39
CA ALA A 80 6.37 4.69 0.49
C ALA A 80 4.99 4.55 1.17
N GLY A 81 5.01 3.99 2.38
CA GLY A 81 3.81 3.63 3.14
C GLY A 81 3.36 4.71 4.12
N ILE A 82 2.05 4.77 4.34
CA ILE A 82 1.46 5.42 5.50
C ILE A 82 0.68 4.39 6.32
N TRP A 83 0.67 4.56 7.64
CA TRP A 83 -0.01 3.67 8.56
C TRP A 83 -0.87 4.44 9.56
N ALA A 84 -1.93 3.78 10.01
CA ALA A 84 -2.82 4.24 11.06
C ALA A 84 -2.88 3.16 12.14
N PRO A 85 -2.27 3.40 13.31
CA PRO A 85 -2.41 2.49 14.44
C PRO A 85 -3.83 2.51 14.99
N GLN A 86 -4.24 1.39 15.59
CA GLN A 86 -5.45 1.27 16.40
C GLN A 86 -6.70 1.78 15.67
N TRP A 87 -6.84 1.42 14.40
CA TRP A 87 -8.00 1.77 13.59
C TRP A 87 -9.17 0.85 13.89
N THR A 88 -10.23 1.41 14.45
CA THR A 88 -11.47 0.70 14.75
C THR A 88 -12.45 0.81 13.58
N SER A 89 -12.82 -0.32 12.99
CA SER A 89 -13.80 -0.38 11.89
C SER A 89 -14.34 -1.81 11.70
N VAL A 90 -15.41 -1.95 10.92
CA VAL A 90 -15.85 -3.26 10.41
C VAL A 90 -15.14 -3.55 9.08
N ARG A 91 -14.06 -4.36 9.06
CA ARG A 91 -13.40 -4.72 7.78
C ARG A 91 -14.17 -5.77 6.98
N LYS A 92 -14.84 -6.68 7.68
CA LYS A 92 -15.68 -7.74 7.12
C LYS A 92 -16.92 -7.87 7.97
N VAL A 93 -18.10 -7.86 7.36
CA VAL A 93 -19.41 -7.98 8.05
C VAL A 93 -19.40 -9.09 9.12
N ARG A 94 -18.88 -10.27 8.77
CA ARG A 94 -18.84 -11.44 9.67
C ARG A 94 -17.96 -11.29 10.91
N ALA A 95 -16.97 -10.40 10.87
CA ALA A 95 -16.02 -10.19 11.96
C ALA A 95 -16.54 -9.17 12.98
N GLY A 96 -17.54 -8.36 12.59
CA GLY A 96 -17.96 -7.23 13.39
C GLY A 96 -16.89 -6.14 13.43
N GLU A 97 -16.98 -5.27 14.43
CA GLU A 97 -16.01 -4.20 14.66
C GLU A 97 -14.72 -4.77 15.25
N GLU A 98 -13.58 -4.38 14.67
CA GLU A 98 -12.25 -4.75 15.14
C GLU A 98 -11.36 -3.52 15.22
N THR A 99 -10.38 -3.55 16.14
CA THR A 99 -9.33 -2.54 16.24
C THR A 99 -8.02 -3.16 15.80
N ILE A 100 -7.47 -2.66 14.69
CA ILE A 100 -6.27 -3.20 14.06
C ILE A 100 -5.37 -2.07 13.57
N ASP A 101 -4.08 -2.36 13.43
CA ASP A 101 -3.18 -1.45 12.74
C ASP A 101 -3.33 -1.66 11.23
N VAL A 102 -3.47 -0.56 10.48
CA VAL A 102 -3.69 -0.60 9.02
C VAL A 102 -2.65 0.24 8.30
N PHE A 103 -2.40 -0.07 7.04
CA PHE A 103 -1.53 0.72 6.19
C PHE A 103 -2.05 0.81 4.76
N ALA A 104 -1.53 1.80 4.05
CA ALA A 104 -1.67 2.02 2.62
C ALA A 104 -0.31 2.48 2.09
N PHE A 105 -0.08 2.45 0.78
CA PHE A 105 1.12 3.03 0.19
C PHE A 105 0.77 3.99 -0.93
N LEU A 106 1.67 4.95 -1.16
CA LEU A 106 1.47 5.97 -2.19
C LEU A 106 1.60 5.36 -3.57
N THR A 107 0.83 5.90 -4.51
CA THR A 107 0.97 5.61 -5.94
C THR A 107 1.22 6.88 -6.74
N THR A 108 1.79 6.71 -7.92
CA THR A 108 2.27 7.76 -8.83
C THR A 108 2.06 7.32 -10.29
N GLU A 109 2.25 8.22 -11.26
CA GLU A 109 2.21 7.84 -12.69
C GLU A 109 3.16 6.67 -12.96
N PRO A 110 2.81 5.74 -13.86
CA PRO A 110 3.68 4.62 -14.19
C PRO A 110 4.94 5.10 -14.94
N ASN A 111 6.01 4.31 -14.85
CA ASN A 111 7.19 4.44 -15.69
C ASN A 111 7.04 3.61 -16.98
N ALA A 112 8.05 3.61 -17.85
CA ALA A 112 8.01 2.96 -19.16
C ALA A 112 7.70 1.44 -19.10
N GLU A 113 8.08 0.73 -18.04
CA GLU A 113 7.81 -0.70 -17.92
C GLU A 113 6.41 -1.01 -17.40
N VAL A 114 5.91 -0.21 -16.47
CA VAL A 114 4.59 -0.43 -15.86
C VAL A 114 3.47 0.10 -16.77
N GLU A 115 3.68 1.19 -17.48
CA GLU A 115 2.64 1.87 -18.28
C GLU A 115 1.95 0.93 -19.30
N PRO A 116 2.65 0.09 -20.08
CA PRO A 116 2.02 -0.83 -21.03
C PRO A 116 1.15 -1.90 -20.37
N ILE A 117 1.38 -2.17 -19.08
CA ILE A 117 0.66 -3.19 -18.32
C ILE A 117 -0.47 -2.57 -17.50
N HIS A 118 -0.21 -1.44 -16.83
CA HIS A 118 -1.15 -0.72 -15.98
C HIS A 118 -0.96 0.79 -16.12
N PRO A 119 -1.63 1.45 -17.10
CA PRO A 119 -1.36 2.83 -17.49
C PRO A 119 -1.81 3.88 -16.46
N LYS A 120 -2.54 3.47 -15.41
CA LYS A 120 -3.13 4.41 -14.44
C LYS A 120 -2.15 4.82 -13.34
N ALA A 121 -1.30 3.91 -12.91
CA ALA A 121 -0.42 4.13 -11.77
C ALA A 121 0.61 3.03 -11.61
N MET A 122 1.70 3.35 -10.91
CA MET A 122 2.57 2.41 -10.22
C MET A 122 2.68 2.78 -8.72
N PRO A 123 3.16 1.87 -7.85
CA PRO A 123 3.54 2.21 -6.48
C PRO A 123 4.72 3.21 -6.45
N VAL A 124 4.78 4.05 -5.42
CA VAL A 124 5.99 4.82 -5.12
C VAL A 124 7.02 3.90 -4.49
N ILE A 125 8.13 3.68 -5.19
CA ILE A 125 9.20 2.75 -4.79
C ILE A 125 10.42 3.52 -4.28
N LEU A 126 10.92 3.13 -3.13
CA LEU A 126 12.12 3.65 -2.47
C LEU A 126 13.19 2.56 -2.45
N THR A 127 14.36 2.85 -3.02
CA THR A 127 15.42 1.85 -3.26
C THR A 127 16.73 2.16 -2.56
N ASN A 128 16.94 3.38 -2.09
CA ASN A 128 18.20 3.81 -1.51
C ASN A 128 18.02 4.36 -0.09
N PRO A 129 19.04 4.26 0.77
CA PRO A 129 18.95 4.70 2.16
C PRO A 129 18.56 6.18 2.35
N VAL A 130 18.94 7.06 1.42
CA VAL A 130 18.65 8.49 1.50
C VAL A 130 17.15 8.74 1.36
N ASP A 131 16.51 8.11 0.37
CA ASP A 131 15.06 8.24 0.16
C ASP A 131 14.26 7.55 1.27
N LEU A 132 14.75 6.44 1.83
CA LEU A 132 14.13 5.76 2.98
C LEU A 132 14.14 6.67 4.23
N GLU A 133 15.29 7.27 4.53
CA GLU A 133 15.44 8.21 5.65
C GLU A 133 14.58 9.45 5.43
N LEU A 134 14.64 10.04 4.23
CA LEU A 134 13.82 11.18 3.86
C LEU A 134 12.32 10.88 4.06
N TRP A 135 11.87 9.70 3.64
CA TRP A 135 10.48 9.29 3.85
C TRP A 135 10.11 9.18 5.32
N MET A 136 11.00 8.64 6.14
CA MET A 136 10.74 8.33 7.55
C MET A 136 10.93 9.50 8.51
N SER A 137 11.70 10.54 8.16
CA SER A 137 11.98 11.64 9.08
C SER A 137 11.63 13.04 8.58
N SER A 138 11.47 13.25 7.27
CA SER A 138 11.25 14.61 6.74
C SER A 138 9.79 15.07 6.82
N PRO A 139 9.55 16.38 7.06
CA PRO A 139 8.23 16.98 6.94
C PRO A 139 7.57 16.69 5.58
N TRP A 140 6.24 16.64 5.54
CA TRP A 140 5.49 16.34 4.32
C TRP A 140 5.85 17.25 3.14
N GLU A 141 6.14 18.53 3.39
CA GLU A 141 6.52 19.48 2.34
C GLU A 141 7.78 19.09 1.55
N ILE A 142 8.66 18.29 2.17
CA ILE A 142 9.86 17.72 1.53
C ILE A 142 9.52 16.31 1.01
N ALA A 143 8.96 15.45 1.86
CA ALA A 143 8.73 14.04 1.54
C ALA A 143 7.74 13.81 0.39
N LYS A 144 6.83 14.74 0.13
CA LYS A 144 5.93 14.68 -1.03
C LYS A 144 6.67 14.61 -2.37
N GLY A 145 7.92 15.11 -2.43
CA GLY A 145 8.77 15.00 -3.61
C GLY A 145 9.14 13.56 -3.97
N LEU A 146 9.02 12.61 -3.03
CA LEU A 146 9.20 11.18 -3.30
C LEU A 146 7.99 10.56 -3.99
N GLN A 147 6.82 11.22 -4.03
CA GLN A 147 5.65 10.73 -4.77
C GLN A 147 5.83 10.95 -6.28
N ARG A 148 6.75 10.19 -6.88
CA ARG A 148 7.15 10.24 -8.28
C ARG A 148 7.44 8.83 -8.81
N PRO A 149 7.34 8.57 -10.13
CA PRO A 149 7.73 7.27 -10.69
C PRO A 149 9.18 6.94 -10.37
N LEU A 150 9.47 5.65 -10.24
CA LEU A 150 10.84 5.15 -10.33
C LEU A 150 11.35 5.43 -11.76
N PRO A 151 12.64 5.73 -11.98
CA PRO A 151 13.15 6.01 -13.33
C PRO A 151 12.88 4.86 -14.31
N ASP A 152 12.69 5.18 -15.58
CA ASP A 152 12.62 4.19 -16.65
C ASP A 152 13.89 3.30 -16.64
N GLY A 153 13.72 2.03 -17.00
CA GLY A 153 14.77 1.02 -16.98
C GLY A 153 15.08 0.43 -15.59
N SER A 154 14.36 0.85 -14.55
CA SER A 154 14.62 0.40 -13.16
C SER A 154 13.85 -0.87 -12.77
N LEU A 155 12.93 -1.35 -13.61
CA LEU A 155 12.12 -2.54 -13.35
C LEU A 155 12.23 -3.53 -14.49
N GLN A 156 12.00 -4.81 -14.18
CA GLN A 156 11.95 -5.89 -15.15
C GLN A 156 10.73 -6.77 -14.89
N ILE A 157 10.15 -7.33 -15.95
CA ILE A 157 9.09 -8.34 -15.81
C ILE A 157 9.75 -9.69 -15.53
N VAL A 158 9.54 -10.22 -14.32
CA VAL A 158 10.16 -11.46 -13.85
C VAL A 158 9.23 -12.67 -13.90
N SER A 159 7.91 -12.48 -14.04
CA SER A 159 6.94 -13.56 -14.19
C SER A 159 5.61 -13.09 -14.79
N ARG A 160 4.85 -14.01 -15.40
CA ARG A 160 3.52 -13.76 -15.98
C ARG A 160 2.55 -14.89 -15.66
N GLY A 161 1.28 -14.53 -15.46
CA GLY A 161 0.15 -15.45 -15.27
C GLY A 161 0.08 -16.17 -13.93
N GLN A 162 1.16 -16.14 -13.14
CA GLN A 162 1.19 -16.77 -11.82
C GLN A 162 0.43 -15.94 -10.78
N LYS A 163 -0.32 -16.61 -9.91
CA LYS A 163 -1.02 -15.94 -8.79
C LYS A 163 -0.05 -15.34 -7.76
N LYS A 164 1.14 -15.91 -7.64
CA LYS A 164 2.23 -15.49 -6.75
C LYS A 164 3.53 -15.51 -7.54
N ASP A 165 4.46 -14.60 -7.25
CA ASP A 165 5.86 -14.79 -7.65
C ASP A 165 6.41 -15.99 -6.86
N PRO A 166 6.88 -17.05 -7.53
CA PRO A 166 7.46 -18.20 -6.85
C PRO A 166 8.73 -17.76 -6.10
N PRO A 167 9.00 -18.29 -4.89
CA PRO A 167 10.28 -18.06 -4.25
C PRO A 167 11.39 -18.58 -5.17
N GLU A 168 12.50 -17.85 -5.27
CA GLU A 168 13.71 -18.42 -5.84
C GLU A 168 14.03 -19.73 -5.11
N LEU A 169 14.28 -20.78 -5.89
CA LEU A 169 14.99 -21.94 -5.40
C LEU A 169 16.40 -21.46 -5.05
N ARG A 170 16.61 -20.97 -3.81
CA ARG A 170 17.97 -20.86 -3.29
C ARG A 170 18.56 -22.25 -3.39
N ALA A 171 19.52 -22.43 -4.28
CA ALA A 171 20.35 -23.61 -4.24
C ALA A 171 21.01 -23.61 -2.86
N GLU A 172 20.55 -24.50 -1.97
CA GLU A 172 21.29 -24.84 -0.77
C GLU A 172 22.75 -25.05 -1.20
N PRO A 173 23.74 -24.37 -0.57
CA PRO A 173 25.12 -24.64 -0.90
C PRO A 173 25.32 -26.13 -0.71
N MET A 174 25.62 -26.83 -1.80
CA MET A 174 25.89 -28.26 -1.81
C MET A 174 26.91 -28.47 -0.69
N GLN A 175 26.48 -29.08 0.42
CA GLN A 175 27.38 -29.42 1.51
C GLN A 175 28.50 -30.20 0.86
N ALA A 176 29.66 -29.55 0.75
CA ALA A 176 30.86 -30.21 0.28
C ALA A 176 31.03 -31.37 1.24
N ALA A 177 30.82 -32.58 0.73
CA ALA A 177 31.18 -33.81 1.41
C ALA A 177 32.68 -33.69 1.72
N LEU A 178 32.97 -33.25 2.93
CA LEU A 178 34.28 -33.37 3.54
C LEU A 178 34.26 -34.71 4.27
N PHE A 179 34.88 -35.68 3.59
CA PHE A 179 35.46 -36.93 4.09
C PHE A 179 34.69 -37.74 5.14
#